data_AF-A0A8X6VLI6-F1
#
_entry.id   AF-A0A8X6VLI6-F1
#
_cell.length_a   1.000
_cell.length_b   1.000
_cell.length_c   1.000
_cell.angle_alpha   90.00
_cell.angle_beta   90.00
_cell.angle_gamma   90.00
#
_symmetry.space_group_name_H-M   'P 1'
#
loop_
_entity.id
_entity.type
_entity.pdbx_description
1 polymer ?
#
loop_
_entity_poly.entity_id
_entity_poly.type
_entity_poly.pdbx_seq_one_letter_code
_entity_poly.pdbx_strand_id
1 'polypeptide(L)'
;MSGRKQRFAFDQVSEFDRGRIAGNRYCALYFREIGSRVGQNQTTVMCICDRWMQEGTTDRPHPPQCNTSLEDRQIVRMTLTDRSVTSRTVAQHIESVTHHSVPFDTVYSRVVCPQDIHCLVYP
;
A
#
# COMPACT_ATOMS: atom_id res chain seq x y z
N MET A 1 26.96 15.30 -4.08
CA MET A 1 27.33 14.42 -5.22
C MET A 1 27.13 12.96 -4.83
N SER A 2 25.90 12.42 -4.88
CA SER A 2 25.63 11.05 -4.37
C SER A 2 24.85 10.14 -5.33
N GLY A 3 24.27 10.68 -6.41
CA GLY A 3 23.41 9.89 -7.31
C GLY A 3 24.12 8.97 -8.33
N ARG A 4 25.42 9.17 -8.60
CA ARG A 4 26.13 8.39 -9.64
C ARG A 4 26.55 6.98 -9.19
N LYS A 5 26.94 6.82 -7.92
CA LYS A 5 27.36 5.51 -7.38
C LYS A 5 26.19 4.54 -7.20
N GLN A 6 25.03 5.05 -6.81
CA GLN A 6 23.86 4.24 -6.48
C GLN A 6 23.25 3.56 -7.71
N ARG A 7 23.26 4.22 -8.88
CA ARG A 7 22.82 3.62 -10.15
C ARG A 7 23.70 2.46 -10.59
N PHE A 8 25.03 2.62 -10.48
CA PHE A 8 26.00 1.60 -10.90
C PHE A 8 25.87 0.31 -10.08
N ALA A 9 25.63 0.43 -8.77
CA ALA A 9 25.50 -0.75 -7.89
C ALA A 9 24.21 -1.54 -8.14
N PHE A 10 23.12 -0.86 -8.47
CA PHE A 10 21.86 -1.54 -8.81
C PHE A 10 22.00 -2.31 -10.12
N ASP A 11 22.48 -1.65 -11.19
CA ASP A 11 22.59 -2.24 -12.53
C ASP A 11 23.57 -3.43 -12.59
N GLN A 12 24.55 -3.48 -11.68
CA GLN A 12 25.49 -4.60 -11.56
C GLN A 12 24.94 -5.84 -10.86
N VAL A 13 23.88 -5.72 -10.06
CA VAL A 13 23.29 -6.85 -9.34
C VAL A 13 22.20 -7.48 -10.21
N SER A 14 22.25 -8.80 -10.36
CA SER A 14 21.25 -9.56 -11.13
C SER A 14 19.85 -9.32 -10.60
N GLU A 15 18.84 -9.36 -11.47
CA GLU A 15 17.44 -9.22 -11.05
C GLU A 15 17.06 -10.27 -9.98
N PHE A 16 17.57 -11.50 -10.12
CA PHE A 16 17.40 -12.56 -9.15
C PHE A 16 17.97 -12.19 -7.77
N ASP A 17 19.19 -11.66 -7.72
CA ASP A 17 19.82 -11.25 -6.46
C ASP A 17 19.14 -10.00 -5.87
N ARG A 18 18.63 -9.08 -6.68
CA ARG A 18 17.79 -7.98 -6.22
C ARG A 18 16.52 -8.50 -5.54
N GLY A 19 15.87 -9.52 -6.12
CA GLY A 19 14.73 -10.21 -5.52
C GLY A 19 15.07 -10.88 -4.19
N ARG A 20 16.23 -11.56 -4.11
CA ARG A 20 16.72 -12.15 -2.83
C ARG A 20 17.00 -11.08 -1.78
N ILE A 21 17.60 -9.95 -2.17
CA ILE A 21 17.86 -8.83 -1.26
C ILE A 21 16.54 -8.26 -0.73
N ALA A 22 15.57 -8.00 -1.59
CA ALA A 22 14.25 -7.48 -1.21
C ALA A 22 13.50 -8.46 -0.28
N GLY A 23 13.46 -9.76 -0.62
CA GLY A 23 12.81 -10.78 0.20
C GLY A 23 13.46 -10.95 1.57
N ASN A 24 14.80 -10.98 1.65
CA ASN A 24 15.48 -11.02 2.95
C ASN A 24 15.25 -9.73 3.75
N ARG A 25 15.09 -8.59 3.07
CA ARG A 25 14.74 -7.33 3.75
C ARG A 25 13.32 -7.28 4.26
N TYR A 26 12.39 -7.89 3.55
CA TYR A 26 11.02 -8.07 4.03
C TYR A 26 11.00 -8.91 5.32
N CYS A 27 11.85 -9.92 5.43
CA CYS A 27 12.07 -10.70 6.66
C CYS A 27 12.92 -9.98 7.73
N ALA A 28 13.12 -8.66 7.60
CA ALA A 28 13.85 -7.81 8.55
C ALA A 28 15.31 -8.18 8.85
N LEU A 29 15.98 -8.95 7.98
CA LEU A 29 17.38 -9.32 8.18
C LEU A 29 18.33 -8.13 8.08
N TYR A 30 19.42 -8.15 8.85
CA TYR A 30 20.42 -7.09 8.83
C TYR A 30 21.13 -7.02 7.48
N PHE A 31 21.40 -5.80 6.98
CA PHE A 31 22.04 -5.57 5.67
C PHE A 31 23.34 -6.37 5.47
N ARG A 32 24.15 -6.49 6.53
CA ARG A 32 25.40 -7.27 6.51
C ARG A 32 25.13 -8.76 6.28
N GLU A 33 24.11 -9.31 6.94
CA GLU A 33 23.75 -10.72 6.82
C GLU A 33 23.16 -11.03 5.44
N ILE A 34 22.36 -10.10 4.90
CA ILE A 34 21.86 -10.19 3.52
C ILE A 34 23.04 -10.21 2.56
N GLY A 35 23.99 -9.29 2.72
CA GLY A 35 25.22 -9.23 1.92
C GLY A 35 25.99 -10.56 1.91
N SER A 36 26.16 -11.18 3.07
CA SER A 36 26.79 -12.52 3.18
C SER A 36 26.02 -13.60 2.43
N ARG A 37 24.69 -13.56 2.39
CA ARG A 37 23.84 -14.57 1.71
C ARG A 37 23.79 -14.41 0.18
N VAL A 38 23.97 -13.18 -0.31
CA VAL A 38 23.92 -12.85 -1.75
C VAL A 38 25.29 -12.55 -2.36
N GLY A 39 26.37 -12.65 -1.58
CA GLY A 39 27.73 -12.35 -2.05
C GLY A 39 27.92 -10.86 -2.39
N GLN A 40 27.18 -9.96 -1.76
CA GLN A 40 27.22 -8.52 -2.01
C GLN A 40 27.76 -7.76 -0.79
N ASN A 41 28.37 -6.61 -1.03
CA ASN A 41 28.79 -5.74 0.06
C ASN A 41 27.57 -5.05 0.71
N GLN A 42 27.70 -4.69 1.99
CA GLN A 42 26.61 -4.07 2.76
C GLN A 42 26.10 -2.77 2.11
N THR A 43 26.99 -1.98 1.52
CA THR A 43 26.64 -0.71 0.88
C THR A 43 25.76 -0.92 -0.35
N THR A 44 26.05 -1.91 -1.18
CA THR A 44 25.26 -2.31 -2.35
C THR A 44 23.87 -2.78 -1.92
N VAL A 45 23.80 -3.61 -0.88
CA VAL A 45 22.51 -4.06 -0.32
C VAL A 45 21.69 -2.87 0.17
N MET A 46 22.29 -1.93 0.91
CA MET A 46 21.62 -0.72 1.38
C MET A 46 21.11 0.14 0.22
N CYS A 47 21.95 0.37 -0.80
CA CYS A 47 21.57 1.12 -2.00
C CYS A 47 20.39 0.50 -2.76
N ILE A 48 20.36 -0.84 -2.88
CA ILE A 48 19.25 -1.56 -3.52
C ILE A 48 17.98 -1.45 -2.70
N CYS A 49 18.07 -1.56 -1.37
CA CYS A 49 16.91 -1.43 -0.49
C CYS A 49 16.33 -0.01 -0.50
N ASP A 50 17.19 1.02 -0.50
CA ASP A 50 16.76 2.42 -0.62
C ASP A 50 16.04 2.66 -1.95
N ARG A 51 16.60 2.14 -3.05
CA ARG A 51 15.98 2.24 -4.37
C ARG A 51 14.66 1.48 -4.45
N TRP A 52 14.59 0.28 -3.87
CA TRP A 52 13.35 -0.49 -3.79
C TRP A 52 12.27 0.23 -2.97
N MET A 53 12.63 0.87 -1.85
CA MET A 53 11.68 1.70 -1.10
C MET A 53 11.23 2.94 -1.88
N GLN A 54 12.13 3.57 -2.64
CA GLN A 54 11.78 4.70 -3.51
C GLN A 54 10.86 4.27 -4.66
N GLU A 55 11.20 3.18 -5.36
CA GLU A 55 10.39 2.61 -6.44
C GLU A 55 9.01 2.18 -5.93
N GLY A 56 8.94 1.51 -4.78
CA GLY A 56 7.69 1.15 -4.10
C GLY A 56 6.93 2.33 -3.50
N THR A 57 7.52 3.52 -3.38
CA THR A 57 6.79 4.75 -3.02
C THR A 57 6.11 5.35 -4.25
N THR A 58 6.72 5.23 -5.43
CA THR A 58 6.10 5.61 -6.72
C THR A 58 5.04 4.61 -7.20
N ASP A 59 5.16 3.33 -6.83
CA ASP A 59 4.24 2.25 -7.24
C ASP A 59 3.31 1.77 -6.13
N ARG A 60 3.22 2.51 -5.01
CA ARG A 60 2.06 2.33 -4.14
C ARG A 60 0.86 2.87 -4.91
N PRO A 61 -0.21 2.08 -5.16
CA PRO A 61 -1.52 2.72 -5.29
C PRO A 61 -1.63 3.59 -4.04
N HIS A 62 -1.82 4.89 -4.27
CA HIS A 62 -1.96 5.88 -3.22
C HIS A 62 -2.79 5.25 -2.08
N PRO A 63 -2.41 5.42 -0.80
CA PRO A 63 -3.24 4.95 0.30
C PRO A 63 -4.66 5.40 -0.05
N PRO A 64 -5.62 4.46 -0.15
CA PRO A 64 -6.91 4.68 -0.80
C PRO A 64 -7.40 5.99 -0.28
N GLN A 65 -7.35 6.98 -1.17
CA GLN A 65 -7.33 8.39 -0.83
C GLN A 65 -8.41 8.56 0.20
N CYS A 66 -8.03 8.65 1.48
CA CYS A 66 -8.96 8.41 2.56
C CYS A 66 -9.98 9.51 2.39
N ASN A 67 -11.10 9.12 1.79
CA ASN A 67 -12.13 10.00 1.36
C ASN A 67 -12.82 10.30 2.66
N THR A 68 -12.26 11.26 3.39
CA THR A 68 -12.83 11.93 4.56
C THR A 68 -14.19 12.57 4.25
N SER A 69 -14.74 12.31 3.06
CA SER A 69 -16.15 12.45 2.75
C SER A 69 -17.01 11.74 3.79
N LEU A 70 -18.03 12.46 4.23
CA LEU A 70 -19.10 11.98 5.07
C LEU A 70 -19.75 10.69 4.52
N GLU A 71 -19.70 10.50 3.21
CA GLU A 71 -20.24 9.35 2.49
C GLU A 71 -19.48 8.05 2.84
N ASP A 72 -18.15 8.06 2.83
CA ASP A 72 -17.34 6.86 3.14
C ASP A 72 -17.53 6.40 4.59
N ARG A 73 -17.60 7.37 5.51
CA ARG A 73 -17.94 7.11 6.92
C ARG A 73 -19.34 6.51 7.05
N GLN A 74 -20.30 6.94 6.22
CA GLN A 74 -21.66 6.39 6.22
C GLN A 74 -21.67 4.96 5.65
N ILE A 75 -20.94 4.69 4.57
CA ILE A 75 -20.78 3.33 3.99
C ILE A 75 -20.20 2.38 5.03
N VAL A 76 -19.10 2.76 5.67
CA VAL A 76 -18.44 1.93 6.68
C VAL A 76 -19.36 1.72 7.89
N ARG A 77 -20.05 2.75 8.37
CA ARG A 77 -21.00 2.60 9.48
C ARG A 77 -22.13 1.64 9.15
N MET A 78 -22.72 1.73 7.96
CA MET A 78 -23.81 0.86 7.53
C MET A 78 -23.36 -0.59 7.42
N THR A 79 -22.19 -0.83 6.82
CA THR A 79 -21.62 -2.18 6.64
C THR A 79 -21.16 -2.82 7.95
N LEU A 80 -20.71 -2.02 8.92
CA LEU A 80 -20.39 -2.48 10.27
C LEU A 80 -21.64 -2.76 11.11
N THR A 81 -22.72 -1.98 10.94
CA THR A 81 -23.96 -2.13 11.71
C THR A 81 -24.79 -3.30 11.21
N ASP A 82 -24.89 -3.46 9.89
CA ASP A 82 -25.62 -4.54 9.24
C ASP A 82 -24.75 -5.17 8.15
N ARG A 83 -24.26 -6.39 8.43
CA ARG A 83 -23.39 -7.12 7.50
C ARG A 83 -24.14 -7.68 6.28
N SER A 84 -25.48 -7.66 6.29
CA SER A 84 -26.32 -8.08 5.17
C SER A 84 -26.65 -6.94 4.20
N VAL A 85 -26.22 -5.72 4.51
CA VAL A 85 -26.51 -4.55 3.70
C VAL A 85 -25.89 -4.67 2.31
N THR A 86 -26.68 -4.40 1.27
CA THR A 86 -26.22 -4.46 -0.12
C THR A 86 -25.68 -3.12 -0.58
N SER A 87 -24.78 -3.13 -1.57
CA SER A 87 -24.22 -1.90 -2.16
C SER A 87 -25.29 -0.96 -2.71
N ARG A 88 -26.39 -1.49 -3.23
CA ARG A 88 -27.53 -0.69 -3.69
C ARG A 88 -28.21 0.07 -2.54
N THR A 89 -28.47 -0.63 -1.43
CA THR A 89 -29.09 -0.05 -0.24
C THR A 89 -28.22 1.06 0.35
N VAL A 90 -26.90 0.84 0.38
CA VAL A 90 -25.94 1.85 0.86
C VAL A 90 -25.90 3.07 -0.06
N ALA A 91 -25.86 2.89 -1.38
CA ALA A 91 -25.84 4.00 -2.34
C ALA A 91 -27.11 4.87 -2.23
N GLN A 92 -28.28 4.24 -2.14
CA GLN A 92 -29.56 4.95 -1.98
C GLN A 92 -29.63 5.73 -0.66
N HIS A 93 -29.14 5.13 0.43
CA HIS A 93 -29.10 5.81 1.72
C HIS A 93 -28.20 7.04 1.68
N ILE A 94 -27.04 6.95 1.04
CA ILE A 94 -26.10 8.06 0.94
C ILE A 94 -26.69 9.19 0.09
N GLU A 95 -27.25 8.87 -1.08
CA GLU A 95 -27.90 9.86 -1.95
C GLU A 95 -29.04 10.59 -1.22
N SER A 96 -29.78 9.89 -0.36
CA SER A 96 -30.84 10.51 0.45
C SER A 96 -30.34 11.46 1.53
N VAL A 97 -29.13 11.22 2.07
CA VAL A 97 -28.56 11.98 3.19
C VAL A 97 -27.66 13.12 2.71
N THR A 98 -26.95 12.93 1.60
CA THR A 98 -25.96 13.90 1.10
C THR A 98 -26.41 14.62 -0.16
N HIS A 99 -27.51 14.20 -0.81
CA HIS A 99 -27.94 14.67 -2.13
C HIS A 99 -26.85 14.54 -3.21
N HIS A 100 -25.85 13.69 -2.95
CA HIS A 100 -24.75 13.41 -3.87
C HIS A 100 -24.78 11.94 -4.25
N SER A 101 -24.68 11.69 -5.56
CA SER A 101 -24.62 10.34 -6.09
C SER A 101 -23.20 9.80 -5.96
N VAL A 102 -23.03 8.73 -5.17
CA VAL A 102 -21.76 8.02 -5.04
C VAL A 102 -21.64 6.96 -6.13
N PRO A 103 -20.47 6.83 -6.79
CA PRO A 103 -20.28 5.81 -7.82
C PRO A 103 -20.37 4.40 -7.21
N PHE A 104 -21.02 3.49 -7.94
CA PHE A 104 -21.29 2.12 -7.50
C PHE A 104 -20.02 1.37 -7.10
N ASP A 105 -18.93 1.54 -7.84
CA ASP A 105 -17.65 0.85 -7.58
C ASP A 105 -17.06 1.19 -6.21
N THR A 106 -17.23 2.44 -5.75
CA THR A 106 -16.80 2.87 -4.41
C THR A 106 -17.59 2.16 -3.33
N VAL A 107 -18.91 2.08 -3.48
CA VAL A 107 -19.77 1.41 -2.51
C VAL A 107 -19.55 -0.10 -2.52
N TYR A 108 -19.43 -0.71 -3.71
CA TYR A 108 -19.19 -2.13 -3.88
C TYR A 108 -17.87 -2.57 -3.25
N SER A 109 -16.79 -1.84 -3.52
CA SER A 109 -15.47 -2.14 -2.97
C SER A 109 -15.47 -2.11 -1.44
N ARG A 110 -16.17 -1.15 -0.83
CA ARG A 110 -16.27 -1.02 0.65
C ARG A 110 -17.17 -2.07 1.30
N VAL A 111 -18.24 -2.50 0.64
CA VAL A 111 -19.15 -3.55 1.13
C VAL A 111 -18.51 -4.93 1.03
N VAL A 112 -17.77 -5.21 -0.05
CA VAL A 112 -17.19 -6.54 -0.31
C VAL A 112 -15.82 -6.71 0.35
N CYS A 113 -15.00 -5.66 0.39
CA CYS A 113 -13.66 -5.67 0.98
C CYS A 113 -13.50 -4.48 1.94
N PRO A 114 -13.99 -4.56 3.19
CA PRO A 114 -13.84 -3.50 4.20
C PRO A 114 -12.40 -3.36 4.74
N GLN A 115 -11.38 -3.47 3.89
CA GLN A 115 -9.96 -3.64 4.25
C GLN A 115 -9.26 -2.37 4.78
N ASP A 116 -9.97 -1.25 4.94
CA ASP A 116 -9.42 0.04 5.43
C ASP A 116 -9.84 0.44 6.85
N ILE A 117 -10.22 -0.52 7.70
CA ILE A 117 -10.50 -0.22 9.10
C ILE A 117 -9.25 0.37 9.82
N HIS A 118 -8.05 0.11 9.30
CA HIS A 118 -6.81 0.66 9.86
C HIS A 118 -6.67 2.18 9.75
N CYS A 119 -7.40 2.86 8.87
CA CYS A 119 -7.39 4.33 8.75
C CYS A 119 -8.42 5.03 9.67
N LEU A 120 -9.27 4.28 10.38
CA LEU A 120 -10.28 4.83 11.29
C LEU A 120 -9.95 4.58 12.78
N VAL A 121 -8.88 3.83 13.08
CA VAL A 121 -8.52 3.42 14.44
C VAL A 121 -7.38 4.25 15.04
N TYR A 122 -6.65 5.04 14.25
CA TYR A 122 -5.59 5.92 14.77
C TYR A 122 -5.74 7.36 14.23
N PRO A 123 -5.90 8.36 15.11
CA PRO A 123 -5.96 9.78 14.75
C PRO A 123 -4.62 10.35 14.28
#